data_AF-A0A6S6U814-F1
#
_entry.id   AF-A0A6S6U814-F1
#
_cell.length_a   1.000
_cell.length_b   1.000
_cell.length_c   1.000
_cell.angle_alpha   90.00
_cell.angle_beta   90.00
_cell.angle_gamma   90.00
#
_symmetry.space_group_name_H-M   'P 1'
#
loop_
_entity.id
_entity.type
_entity.pdbx_description
1 polymer ?
#
loop_
_entity_poly.entity_id
_entity_poly.type
_entity_poly.pdbx_seq_one_letter_code
_entity_poly.pdbx_strand_id
1 'polypeptide(L)'
;MLNLRFDPLPNVFYDKFEEAKLWGKDLYVYLNEIYREKAKYTIMFISENYSEKLWTNHERKSMQERAFRESREYILPARFDDTEIPGVSTTVGYIDLRIKTPIELSELVIEKLELNNLRDHLVSLENVLLSQKNNAGERAQAAIAIRQISNKSSIPALTKALHSDDSESVRAHSAIALKKIGDESALSALLQAYKTEVSDSVKTHCSLAINSIMENKA
;
A
#
# COMPACT_ATOMS: atom_id res chain seq x y z
N MET A 1 -15.60 -2.08 -16.37
CA MET A 1 -14.52 -1.99 -15.37
C MET A 1 -15.04 -1.17 -14.20
N LEU A 2 -14.59 -1.46 -12.98
CA LEU A 2 -15.04 -0.78 -11.77
C LEU A 2 -13.90 0.04 -11.17
N ASN A 3 -14.12 1.32 -10.91
CA ASN A 3 -13.12 2.26 -10.40
C ASN A 3 -13.33 2.55 -8.92
N LEU A 4 -12.27 2.64 -8.13
CA LEU A 4 -12.36 2.83 -6.69
C LEU A 4 -11.55 4.03 -6.19
N ARG A 5 -12.19 4.86 -5.35
CA ARG A 5 -11.66 5.98 -4.57
C ARG A 5 -12.16 5.86 -3.11
N PHE A 6 -11.68 6.66 -2.15
CA PHE A 6 -12.08 6.52 -0.74
C PHE A 6 -12.63 7.82 -0.15
N ASP A 7 -13.84 7.78 0.44
CA ASP A 7 -14.41 8.75 1.40
C ASP A 7 -15.75 8.24 2.00
N PRO A 8 -15.99 8.27 3.32
CA PRO A 8 -16.04 7.13 4.29
C PRO A 8 -16.51 5.74 3.80
N LEU A 9 -17.05 5.61 2.58
CA LEU A 9 -17.19 4.39 1.80
C LEU A 9 -16.26 4.45 0.58
N PRO A 10 -15.86 3.32 -0.02
CA PRO A 10 -15.18 3.36 -1.31
C PRO A 10 -16.11 4.01 -2.34
N ASN A 11 -15.70 5.13 -2.91
CA ASN A 11 -16.38 5.78 -4.02
C ASN A 11 -16.13 4.96 -5.29
N VAL A 12 -17.20 4.34 -5.76
CA VAL A 12 -17.18 3.39 -6.86
C VAL A 12 -17.70 4.07 -8.13
N PHE A 13 -16.92 4.02 -9.21
CA PHE A 13 -17.39 4.45 -10.53
C PHE A 13 -17.61 3.23 -11.45
N TYR A 14 -18.82 3.15 -11.99
CA TYR A 14 -19.22 2.22 -13.05
C TYR A 14 -19.95 3.01 -14.14
N ASP A 15 -19.52 2.87 -15.39
CA ASP A 15 -20.02 3.64 -16.53
C ASP A 15 -21.53 3.55 -16.70
N LYS A 16 -22.12 2.36 -16.52
CA LYS A 16 -23.59 2.17 -16.63
C LYS A 16 -24.38 2.84 -15.51
N PHE A 17 -23.76 3.23 -14.40
CA PHE A 17 -24.44 4.00 -13.35
C PHE A 17 -24.39 5.50 -13.61
N GLU A 18 -23.66 5.95 -14.64
CA GLU A 18 -23.36 7.36 -14.90
C GLU A 18 -23.80 7.82 -16.29
N GLU A 19 -24.76 7.12 -16.91
CA GLU A 19 -25.22 7.39 -18.29
C GLU A 19 -25.60 8.84 -18.53
N ALA A 20 -26.32 9.47 -17.58
CA ALA A 20 -26.69 10.87 -17.66
C ALA A 20 -25.48 11.82 -17.60
N LYS A 21 -24.43 11.49 -16.82
CA LYS A 21 -23.19 12.29 -16.74
C LYS A 21 -22.29 12.09 -17.97
N LEU A 22 -22.41 10.94 -18.63
CA LEU A 22 -21.63 10.57 -19.80
C LEU A 22 -22.24 11.08 -21.11
N TRP A 23 -23.53 11.41 -21.12
CA TRP A 23 -24.23 11.85 -22.32
C TRP A 23 -23.59 13.12 -22.91
N GLY A 24 -23.14 13.01 -24.17
CA GLY A 24 -22.49 14.11 -24.91
C GLY A 24 -20.99 14.27 -24.66
N LYS A 25 -20.38 13.46 -23.78
CA LYS A 25 -18.93 13.45 -23.56
C LYS A 25 -18.22 12.59 -24.58
N ASP A 26 -16.98 12.97 -24.90
CA ASP A 26 -16.03 12.04 -25.51
C ASP A 26 -15.71 10.95 -24.47
N LEU A 27 -16.33 9.79 -24.64
CA LEU A 27 -16.19 8.65 -23.73
C LEU A 27 -14.75 8.16 -23.66
N TYR A 28 -13.99 8.26 -24.73
CA TYR A 28 -12.61 7.81 -24.75
C TYR A 28 -11.75 8.68 -23.83
N VAL A 29 -11.81 10.00 -24.00
CA VAL A 29 -11.04 10.95 -23.18
C VAL A 29 -11.48 10.87 -21.71
N TYR A 30 -12.79 10.89 -21.47
CA TYR A 30 -13.34 10.94 -20.12
C TYR A 30 -13.05 9.65 -19.33
N LEU A 31 -13.26 8.48 -19.95
CA LEU A 31 -12.98 7.21 -19.28
C LEU A 31 -11.48 7.02 -19.04
N ASN A 32 -10.62 7.43 -19.97
CA ASN A 32 -9.17 7.34 -19.78
C ASN A 32 -8.69 8.21 -18.60
N GLU A 33 -9.21 9.43 -18.47
CA GLU A 33 -8.93 10.28 -17.30
C GLU A 33 -9.34 9.58 -16.00
N ILE A 34 -10.52 8.95 -15.96
CA ILE A 34 -10.99 8.26 -14.77
C ILE A 34 -10.13 7.03 -14.45
N TYR A 35 -9.95 6.14 -15.44
CA TYR A 35 -9.22 4.89 -15.34
C TYR A 35 -7.69 5.05 -15.24
N ARG A 36 -7.12 6.24 -15.42
CA ARG A 36 -5.65 6.40 -15.35
C ARG A 36 -5.22 7.39 -14.28
N GLU A 37 -5.93 8.50 -14.17
CA GLU A 37 -5.48 9.62 -13.34
C GLU A 37 -6.26 9.70 -12.04
N LYS A 38 -7.53 9.27 -12.07
CA LYS A 38 -8.43 9.51 -10.95
C LYS A 38 -8.58 8.30 -10.05
N ALA A 39 -8.80 7.11 -10.58
CA ALA A 39 -8.99 5.93 -9.74
C ALA A 39 -7.69 5.50 -9.08
N LYS A 40 -7.80 4.90 -7.87
CA LYS A 40 -6.66 4.28 -7.17
C LYS A 40 -6.43 2.85 -7.67
N TYR A 41 -7.50 2.15 -7.99
CA TYR A 41 -7.51 0.83 -8.62
C TYR A 41 -8.63 0.73 -9.66
N THR A 42 -8.41 -0.08 -10.69
CA THR A 42 -9.43 -0.56 -11.63
C THR A 42 -9.61 -2.07 -11.47
N ILE A 43 -10.84 -2.52 -11.17
CA ILE A 43 -11.20 -3.94 -11.24
C ILE A 43 -11.61 -4.28 -12.67
N MET A 44 -10.92 -5.26 -13.24
CA MET A 44 -11.21 -5.80 -14.56
C MET A 44 -11.92 -7.14 -14.43
N PHE A 45 -13.19 -7.17 -14.81
CA PHE A 45 -13.98 -8.39 -14.89
C PHE A 45 -13.69 -9.10 -16.22
N ILE A 46 -13.01 -10.23 -16.16
CA ILE A 46 -12.54 -10.98 -17.33
C ILE A 46 -13.49 -12.15 -17.60
N SER A 47 -13.95 -12.24 -18.85
CA SER A 47 -14.64 -13.39 -19.41
C SER A 47 -14.45 -13.44 -20.92
N GLU A 48 -14.83 -14.56 -21.54
CA GLU A 48 -14.82 -14.72 -23.01
C GLU A 48 -15.63 -13.60 -23.69
N ASN A 49 -16.86 -13.37 -23.24
CA ASN A 49 -17.73 -12.30 -23.75
C ASN A 49 -17.16 -10.89 -23.50
N TYR A 50 -16.42 -10.67 -22.41
CA TYR A 50 -15.72 -9.40 -22.21
C TYR A 50 -14.62 -9.23 -23.28
N SER A 51 -13.86 -10.30 -23.54
CA SER A 51 -12.79 -10.30 -24.54
C SER A 51 -13.34 -9.98 -25.93
N GLU A 52 -14.36 -10.69 -26.40
CA GLU A 52 -14.95 -10.45 -27.72
C GLU A 52 -15.46 -9.02 -27.90
N LYS A 53 -16.16 -8.48 -26.90
CA LYS A 53 -16.72 -7.11 -26.96
C LYS A 53 -15.65 -6.03 -26.91
N LEU A 54 -14.59 -6.25 -26.15
CA LEU A 54 -13.52 -5.28 -25.97
C LEU A 54 -12.55 -5.26 -27.15
N TRP A 55 -12.25 -6.43 -27.72
CA TRP A 55 -11.15 -6.65 -28.67
C TRP A 55 -11.56 -6.72 -30.16
N THR A 56 -12.84 -6.53 -30.49
CA THR A 56 -13.34 -6.55 -31.88
C THR A 56 -12.89 -5.35 -32.74
N ASN A 57 -12.34 -4.29 -32.14
CA ASN A 57 -11.84 -3.11 -32.87
C ASN A 57 -10.31 -2.98 -32.75
N HIS A 58 -9.61 -3.14 -33.89
CA HIS A 58 -8.15 -3.14 -33.98
C HIS A 58 -7.46 -1.86 -33.46
N GLU A 59 -8.12 -0.70 -33.51
CA GLU A 59 -7.57 0.55 -32.97
C GLU A 59 -7.59 0.57 -31.43
N ARG A 60 -8.70 0.10 -30.82
CA ARG A 60 -8.83 -0.01 -29.35
C ARG A 60 -7.89 -1.06 -28.76
N LYS A 61 -7.64 -2.14 -29.50
CA LYS A 61 -6.74 -3.24 -29.12
C LYS A 61 -5.33 -2.75 -28.76
N SER A 62 -4.67 -2.03 -29.66
CA SER A 62 -3.28 -1.59 -29.46
C SER A 62 -3.12 -0.59 -28.30
N MET A 63 -4.13 0.25 -28.07
CA MET A 63 -4.09 1.27 -27.03
C MET A 63 -4.34 0.70 -25.63
N GLN A 64 -5.26 -0.25 -25.50
CA GLN A 64 -5.55 -0.91 -24.23
C GLN A 64 -4.43 -1.86 -23.81
N GLU A 65 -3.80 -2.57 -24.75
CA GLU A 65 -2.58 -3.36 -24.46
C GLU A 65 -1.47 -2.51 -23.82
N ARG A 66 -1.29 -1.28 -24.30
CA ARG A 66 -0.29 -0.35 -23.76
C ARG A 66 -0.64 0.10 -22.35
N ALA A 67 -1.89 0.51 -22.12
CA ALA A 67 -2.36 0.94 -20.80
C ALA A 67 -2.22 -0.18 -19.76
N PHE A 68 -2.48 -1.42 -20.13
CA PHE A 68 -2.35 -2.59 -19.24
C PHE A 68 -0.90 -2.97 -18.96
N ARG A 69 0.00 -2.83 -19.94
CA ARG A 69 1.44 -3.06 -19.75
C ARG A 69 2.08 -2.04 -18.81
N GLU A 70 1.67 -0.78 -18.89
CA GLU A 70 2.22 0.31 -18.08
C GLU A 70 1.70 0.30 -16.61
N SER A 71 0.56 -0.33 -16.33
CA SER A 71 -0.20 -0.14 -15.06
C SER A 71 -0.49 -1.44 -14.28
N ARG A 72 0.49 -2.33 -14.12
CA ARG A 72 0.28 -3.70 -13.60
C ARG A 72 -0.31 -3.80 -12.18
N GLU A 73 0.05 -2.91 -11.25
CA GLU A 73 -0.48 -2.96 -9.87
C GLU A 73 -1.79 -2.17 -9.70
N TYR A 74 -2.11 -1.32 -10.68
CA TYR A 74 -3.35 -0.53 -10.72
C TYR A 74 -4.57 -1.36 -11.12
N ILE A 75 -4.35 -2.41 -11.90
CA ILE A 75 -5.41 -3.28 -12.43
C ILE A 75 -5.54 -4.51 -11.56
N LEU A 76 -6.76 -4.79 -11.11
CA LEU A 76 -7.11 -5.94 -10.27
C LEU A 76 -7.97 -6.90 -11.11
N PRO A 77 -7.39 -7.97 -11.68
CA PRO A 77 -8.15 -8.92 -12.48
C PRO A 77 -9.08 -9.77 -11.61
N ALA A 78 -10.34 -9.86 -12.01
CA ALA A 78 -11.35 -10.72 -11.41
C ALA A 78 -11.97 -11.57 -12.53
N ARG A 79 -11.73 -12.89 -12.51
CA ARG A 79 -11.94 -13.78 -13.65
C ARG A 79 -13.17 -14.65 -13.45
N PHE A 80 -14.05 -14.70 -14.45
CA PHE A 80 -15.17 -15.64 -14.51
C PHE A 80 -14.78 -16.96 -15.20
N ASP A 81 -13.71 -16.95 -15.99
CA ASP A 81 -13.20 -18.08 -16.76
C ASP A 81 -11.68 -17.93 -17.00
N ASP A 82 -11.10 -18.85 -17.76
CA ASP A 82 -9.67 -18.88 -18.05
C ASP A 82 -9.28 -18.03 -19.29
N THR A 83 -10.13 -17.10 -19.74
CA THR A 83 -9.88 -16.24 -20.91
C THR A 83 -8.61 -15.41 -20.77
N GLU A 84 -7.67 -15.55 -21.70
CA GLU A 84 -6.48 -14.72 -21.75
C GLU A 84 -6.78 -13.36 -22.38
N ILE A 85 -6.24 -12.30 -21.78
CA ILE A 85 -6.40 -10.93 -22.26
C ILE A 85 -5.06 -10.43 -22.79
N PRO A 86 -4.95 -10.08 -24.08
CA PRO A 86 -3.73 -9.50 -24.63
C PRO A 86 -3.24 -8.30 -23.81
N GLY A 87 -1.95 -8.29 -23.48
CA GLY A 87 -1.34 -7.22 -22.68
C GLY A 87 -1.44 -7.38 -21.16
N VAL A 88 -2.27 -8.31 -20.65
CA VAL A 88 -2.29 -8.68 -19.24
C VAL A 88 -1.39 -9.90 -19.05
N SER A 89 -0.36 -9.78 -18.21
CA SER A 89 0.57 -10.90 -17.94
C SER A 89 -0.14 -12.02 -17.18
N THR A 90 0.03 -13.26 -17.61
CA THR A 90 -0.56 -14.46 -16.96
C THR A 90 -0.03 -14.70 -15.55
N THR A 91 1.10 -14.09 -15.21
CA THR A 91 1.70 -14.14 -13.86
C THR A 91 1.09 -13.14 -12.88
N VAL A 92 0.15 -12.29 -13.31
CA VAL A 92 -0.52 -11.33 -12.42
C VAL A 92 -1.52 -12.08 -11.55
N GLY A 93 -1.45 -11.85 -10.23
CA GLY A 93 -2.42 -12.41 -9.29
C GLY A 93 -3.83 -11.92 -9.60
N TYR A 94 -4.81 -12.82 -9.56
CA TYR A 94 -6.21 -12.54 -9.88
C TYR A 94 -7.13 -13.13 -8.82
N ILE A 95 -8.37 -12.63 -8.76
CA ILE A 95 -9.45 -13.24 -7.98
C ILE A 95 -10.29 -14.10 -8.91
N ASP A 96 -10.49 -15.37 -8.53
CA ASP A 96 -11.35 -16.31 -9.26
C ASP A 96 -12.80 -16.17 -8.79
N LEU A 97 -13.66 -15.65 -9.68
CA LEU A 97 -15.08 -15.41 -9.42
C LEU A 97 -15.96 -16.65 -9.58
N ARG A 98 -15.39 -17.79 -10.00
CA ARG A 98 -16.09 -19.09 -9.98
C ARG A 98 -16.27 -19.60 -8.55
N ILE A 99 -15.39 -19.17 -7.64
CA ILE A 99 -15.36 -19.60 -6.23
C ILE A 99 -15.57 -18.45 -5.24
N LYS A 100 -15.75 -17.22 -5.72
CA LYS A 100 -15.96 -16.03 -4.89
C LYS A 100 -17.29 -15.38 -5.20
N THR A 101 -18.07 -15.13 -4.15
CA THR A 101 -19.31 -14.36 -4.22
C THR A 101 -19.02 -12.86 -4.40
N PRO A 102 -20.00 -12.07 -4.87
CA PRO A 102 -19.86 -10.61 -4.94
C PRO A 102 -19.51 -9.95 -3.60
N ILE A 103 -20.03 -10.50 -2.49
CA ILE A 103 -19.75 -10.00 -1.13
C ILE A 103 -18.28 -10.24 -0.79
N GLU A 104 -17.78 -11.47 -0.95
CA GLU A 104 -16.37 -11.77 -0.67
C GLU A 104 -15.41 -10.96 -1.56
N LEU A 105 -15.78 -10.75 -2.84
CA LEU A 105 -15.01 -9.85 -3.70
C LEU A 105 -14.98 -8.43 -3.13
N SER A 106 -16.11 -7.92 -2.66
CA SER A 106 -16.18 -6.58 -2.08
C SER A 106 -15.35 -6.44 -0.80
N GLU A 107 -15.30 -7.47 0.03
CA GLU A 107 -14.46 -7.53 1.24
C GLU A 107 -12.97 -7.47 0.87
N LEU A 108 -12.53 -8.28 -0.10
CA LEU A 108 -11.15 -8.25 -0.60
C LEU A 108 -10.76 -6.90 -1.18
N VAL A 109 -11.70 -6.23 -1.84
CA VAL A 109 -11.51 -4.89 -2.40
C VAL A 109 -11.33 -3.85 -1.30
N ILE A 110 -12.15 -3.91 -0.25
CA ILE A 110 -12.04 -3.03 0.91
C ILE A 110 -10.69 -3.25 1.60
N GLU A 111 -10.32 -4.51 1.84
CA GLU A 111 -9.03 -4.88 2.42
C GLU A 111 -7.85 -4.31 1.60
N LYS A 112 -7.90 -4.45 0.26
CA LYS A 112 -6.87 -3.90 -0.63
C LYS A 112 -6.75 -2.38 -0.54
N LEU A 113 -7.86 -1.66 -0.40
CA LEU A 113 -7.89 -0.22 -0.24
C LEU A 113 -7.33 0.21 1.12
N GLU A 114 -7.74 -0.45 2.19
CA GLU A 114 -7.29 -0.17 3.57
C GLU A 114 -5.79 -0.41 3.74
N LEU A 115 -5.27 -1.53 3.23
CA LEU A 115 -3.85 -1.84 3.25
C LEU A 115 -3.01 -0.77 2.55
N ASN A 116 -3.50 -0.24 1.42
CA ASN A 116 -2.81 0.82 0.72
C ASN A 116 -2.86 2.14 1.50
N ASN A 117 -4.03 2.52 2.04
CA ASN A 117 -4.14 3.74 2.86
C ASN A 117 -3.23 3.68 4.09
N LEU A 118 -3.12 2.52 4.75
CA LEU A 118 -2.20 2.31 5.86
C LEU A 118 -0.74 2.51 5.40
N ARG A 119 -0.38 1.96 4.24
CA ARG A 119 0.96 2.12 3.65
C ARG A 119 1.26 3.59 3.35
N ASP A 120 0.35 4.31 2.71
CA ASP A 120 0.50 5.73 2.40
C ASP A 120 0.70 6.56 3.68
N HIS A 121 -0.08 6.27 4.71
CA HIS A 121 0.03 6.92 6.01
C HIS A 121 1.38 6.63 6.68
N LEU A 122 1.82 5.37 6.66
CA LEU A 122 3.14 4.96 7.19
C LEU A 122 4.27 5.66 6.46
N VAL A 123 4.25 5.71 5.12
CA VAL A 123 5.27 6.42 4.33
C VAL A 123 5.31 7.90 4.69
N SER A 124 4.16 8.53 4.90
CA SER A 124 4.10 9.93 5.36
C SER A 124 4.79 10.11 6.72
N LEU A 125 4.49 9.23 7.69
CA LEU A 125 5.13 9.27 9.01
C LEU A 125 6.64 9.00 8.94
N GLU A 126 7.07 8.05 8.12
CA GLU A 126 8.49 7.73 7.90
C GLU A 126 9.24 8.93 7.28
N ASN A 127 8.61 9.64 6.34
CA ASN A 127 9.16 10.87 5.78
C ASN A 127 9.28 11.97 6.84
N VAL A 128 8.28 12.10 7.74
CA VAL A 128 8.37 13.06 8.85
C VAL A 128 9.53 12.68 9.77
N LEU A 129 9.61 11.42 10.18
CA LEU A 129 10.63 10.87 11.07
C LEU A 129 12.06 11.09 10.55
N LEU A 130 12.28 10.95 9.25
CA LEU A 130 13.63 10.98 8.66
C LEU A 130 14.05 12.35 8.12
N SER A 131 13.15 13.32 8.10
CA SER A 131 13.41 14.65 7.52
C SER A 131 13.92 15.64 8.55
N GLN A 132 15.14 16.12 8.35
CA GLN A 132 15.75 17.19 9.17
C GLN A 132 15.10 18.57 8.96
N LYS A 133 14.13 18.70 8.04
CA LYS A 133 13.30 19.91 7.94
C LYS A 133 12.27 20.01 9.07
N ASN A 134 11.90 18.89 9.66
CA ASN A 134 10.99 18.83 10.80
C ASN A 134 11.78 18.96 12.09
N ASN A 135 11.19 19.59 13.10
CA ASN A 135 11.82 19.72 14.40
C ASN A 135 11.81 18.38 15.16
N ALA A 136 12.66 18.25 16.18
CA ALA A 136 12.79 17.01 16.96
C ALA A 136 11.47 16.53 17.58
N GLY A 137 10.58 17.45 17.96
CA GLY A 137 9.26 17.12 18.50
C GLY A 137 8.37 16.44 17.47
N GLU A 138 8.29 16.98 16.26
CA GLU A 138 7.52 16.41 15.15
C GLU A 138 8.05 15.02 14.75
N ARG A 139 9.37 14.85 14.69
CA ARG A 139 9.99 13.54 14.40
C ARG A 139 9.71 12.52 15.50
N ALA A 140 9.76 12.94 16.78
CA ALA A 140 9.42 12.06 17.90
C ALA A 140 7.93 11.66 17.86
N GLN A 141 7.03 12.58 17.51
CA GLN A 141 5.61 12.26 17.33
C GLN A 141 5.39 11.28 16.17
N ALA A 142 6.13 11.40 15.07
CA ALA A 142 6.09 10.43 14.00
C ALA A 142 6.53 9.03 14.47
N ALA A 143 7.63 8.93 15.24
CA ALA A 143 8.04 7.65 15.84
C ALA A 143 6.98 7.05 16.79
N ILE A 144 6.31 7.90 17.57
CA ILE A 144 5.21 7.48 18.46
C ILE A 144 4.02 6.95 17.67
N ALA A 145 3.63 7.63 16.59
CA ALA A 145 2.54 7.19 15.72
C ALA A 145 2.89 5.86 15.02
N ILE A 146 4.10 5.74 14.48
CA ILE A 146 4.59 4.47 13.88
C ILE A 146 4.56 3.33 14.91
N ARG A 147 4.97 3.59 16.16
CA ARG A 147 4.87 2.61 17.26
C ARG A 147 3.43 2.13 17.49
N GLN A 148 2.44 3.03 17.44
CA GLN A 148 1.04 2.67 17.63
C GLN A 148 0.52 1.79 16.49
N ILE A 149 0.95 2.06 15.26
CA ILE A 149 0.62 1.25 14.09
C ILE A 149 1.31 -0.12 14.15
N SER A 150 2.54 -0.19 14.70
CA SER A 150 3.28 -1.42 14.96
C SER A 150 3.49 -2.31 13.72
N ASN A 151 3.69 -1.69 12.55
CA ASN A 151 3.93 -2.41 11.30
C ASN A 151 5.43 -2.62 11.08
N LYS A 152 5.82 -3.87 10.78
CA LYS A 152 7.21 -4.26 10.49
C LYS A 152 7.83 -3.55 9.28
N SER A 153 7.01 -3.03 8.35
CA SER A 153 7.52 -2.28 7.19
C SER A 153 8.32 -1.03 7.59
N SER A 154 8.08 -0.48 8.79
CA SER A 154 8.75 0.73 9.27
C SER A 154 10.07 0.48 9.99
N ILE A 155 10.49 -0.78 10.18
CA ILE A 155 11.76 -1.12 10.81
C ILE A 155 12.96 -0.40 10.15
N PRO A 156 13.09 -0.31 8.82
CA PRO A 156 14.21 0.42 8.19
C PRO A 156 14.24 1.91 8.57
N ALA A 157 13.09 2.58 8.61
CA ALA A 157 13.02 3.98 8.98
C ALA A 157 13.34 4.20 10.47
N LEU A 158 12.77 3.37 11.35
CA LEU A 158 13.01 3.43 12.78
C LEU A 158 14.47 3.10 13.14
N THR A 159 15.07 2.12 12.49
CA THR A 159 16.49 1.77 12.71
C THR A 159 17.42 2.86 12.21
N LYS A 160 17.11 3.52 11.09
CA LYS A 160 17.85 4.69 10.63
C LYS A 160 17.76 5.86 11.62
N ALA A 161 16.55 6.18 12.10
CA ALA A 161 16.36 7.24 13.09
C ALA A 161 17.10 6.91 14.41
N LEU A 162 17.05 5.65 14.86
CA LEU A 162 17.76 5.18 16.05
C LEU A 162 19.28 5.41 15.97
N HIS A 163 19.90 5.29 14.79
CA HIS A 163 21.36 5.41 14.66
C HIS A 163 21.85 6.82 14.33
N SER A 164 21.01 7.63 13.69
CA SER A 164 21.48 8.85 13.01
C SER A 164 20.71 10.11 13.36
N ASP A 165 19.61 10.03 14.11
CA ASP A 165 18.90 11.23 14.55
C ASP A 165 19.70 11.96 15.64
N ASP A 166 19.78 13.27 15.53
CA ASP A 166 20.50 14.14 16.46
C ASP A 166 19.78 14.26 17.82
N SER A 167 18.46 14.07 17.85
CA SER A 167 17.66 14.12 19.06
C SER A 167 17.64 12.80 19.81
N GLU A 168 18.09 12.83 21.06
CA GLU A 168 17.96 11.70 22.00
C GLU A 168 16.52 11.19 22.10
N SER A 169 15.55 12.11 22.12
CA SER A 169 14.13 11.75 22.21
C SER A 169 13.67 10.92 21.01
N VAL A 170 14.08 11.30 19.80
CA VAL A 170 13.71 10.57 18.57
C VAL A 170 14.36 9.18 18.57
N ARG A 171 15.63 9.08 18.97
CA ARG A 171 16.33 7.78 19.09
C ARG A 171 15.64 6.87 20.10
N ALA A 172 15.29 7.38 21.29
CA ALA A 172 14.61 6.62 22.33
C ALA A 172 13.23 6.11 21.86
N HIS A 173 12.40 6.98 21.27
CA HIS A 173 11.10 6.57 20.75
C HIS A 173 11.21 5.56 19.61
N SER A 174 12.27 5.65 18.80
CA SER A 174 12.55 4.66 17.75
C SER A 174 12.88 3.28 18.34
N ALA A 175 13.71 3.21 19.39
CA ALA A 175 13.98 1.96 20.11
C ALA A 175 12.71 1.36 20.74
N ILE A 176 11.85 2.20 21.34
CA ILE A 176 10.57 1.75 21.90
C ILE A 176 9.63 1.23 20.81
N ALA A 177 9.59 1.89 19.65
CA ALA A 177 8.80 1.45 18.51
C ALA A 177 9.25 0.06 18.02
N LEU A 178 10.57 -0.16 17.89
CA LEU A 178 11.14 -1.45 17.50
C LEU A 178 10.83 -2.55 18.52
N LYS A 179 10.90 -2.25 19.83
CA LYS A 179 10.42 -3.18 20.87
C LYS A 179 8.97 -3.59 20.65
N LYS A 180 8.09 -2.61 20.39
CA LYS A 180 6.65 -2.85 20.21
C LYS A 180 6.35 -3.70 18.98
N ILE A 181 7.08 -3.50 17.90
CA ILE A 181 7.00 -4.31 16.68
C ILE A 181 7.46 -5.76 16.98
N GLY A 182 8.54 -5.92 17.74
CA GLY A 182 8.97 -7.23 18.23
C GLY A 182 9.56 -8.16 17.17
N ASP A 183 9.89 -7.65 15.98
CA ASP A 183 10.42 -8.44 14.87
C ASP A 183 11.94 -8.62 14.99
N GLU A 184 12.41 -9.85 14.81
CA GLU A 184 13.83 -10.23 14.91
C GLU A 184 14.72 -9.47 13.93
N SER A 185 14.18 -9.00 12.80
CA SER A 185 14.96 -8.25 11.82
C SER A 185 15.54 -6.95 12.39
N ALA A 186 15.01 -6.45 13.51
CA ALA A 186 15.51 -5.26 14.21
C ALA A 186 16.72 -5.54 15.13
N LEU A 187 17.01 -6.81 15.47
CA LEU A 187 18.00 -7.16 16.51
C LEU A 187 19.40 -6.63 16.21
N SER A 188 19.87 -6.81 14.97
CA SER A 188 21.22 -6.35 14.58
C SER A 188 21.37 -4.83 14.78
N ALA A 189 20.36 -4.07 14.39
CA ALA A 189 20.34 -2.63 14.53
C ALA A 189 20.27 -2.21 16.01
N LEU A 190 19.41 -2.85 16.81
CA LEU A 190 19.30 -2.56 18.25
C LEU A 190 20.61 -2.87 19.00
N LEU A 191 21.27 -3.98 18.68
CA LEU A 191 22.57 -4.36 19.27
C LEU A 191 23.68 -3.37 18.92
N GLN A 192 23.71 -2.90 17.67
CA GLN A 192 24.66 -1.87 17.25
C GLN A 192 24.41 -0.57 18.02
N ALA A 193 23.17 -0.07 18.03
CA ALA A 193 22.80 1.14 18.76
C ALA A 193 23.15 1.04 20.25
N TYR A 194 22.87 -0.08 20.90
CA TYR A 194 23.22 -0.30 22.31
C TYR A 194 24.74 -0.14 22.58
N LYS A 195 25.59 -0.61 21.67
CA LYS A 195 27.06 -0.54 21.81
C LYS A 195 27.61 0.87 21.56
N THR A 196 27.03 1.62 20.62
CA THR A 196 27.58 2.91 20.17
C THR A 196 26.91 4.13 20.79
N GLU A 197 25.72 3.96 21.36
CA GLU A 197 24.96 5.08 21.94
C GLU A 197 25.66 5.66 23.17
N VAL A 198 25.43 6.96 23.41
CA VAL A 198 25.98 7.67 24.57
C VAL A 198 24.91 7.89 25.63
N SER A 199 23.65 8.11 25.24
CA SER A 199 22.53 8.27 26.18
C SER A 199 22.17 6.95 26.88
N ASP A 200 22.17 6.99 28.22
CA ASP A 200 21.70 5.89 29.06
C ASP A 200 20.21 5.58 28.85
N SER A 201 19.41 6.61 28.55
CA SER A 201 17.98 6.45 28.24
C SER A 201 17.79 5.62 26.98
N VAL A 202 18.47 5.98 25.89
CA VAL A 202 18.37 5.25 24.62
C VAL A 202 18.92 3.83 24.76
N LYS A 203 20.05 3.64 25.46
CA LYS A 203 20.60 2.30 25.78
C LYS A 203 19.61 1.42 26.53
N THR A 204 18.93 1.98 27.53
CA THR A 204 17.93 1.27 28.32
C THR A 204 16.81 0.75 27.42
N HIS A 205 16.29 1.60 26.52
CA HIS A 205 15.25 1.18 25.58
C HIS A 205 15.74 0.15 24.55
N CYS A 206 16.96 0.27 24.04
CA CYS A 206 17.56 -0.75 23.18
C CYS A 206 17.67 -2.09 23.91
N SER A 207 18.17 -2.11 25.15
CA SER A 207 18.28 -3.34 25.95
C SER A 207 16.92 -3.98 26.21
N LEU A 208 15.90 -3.18 26.55
CA LEU A 208 14.53 -3.67 26.74
C LEU A 208 13.93 -4.24 25.45
N ALA A 209 14.24 -3.64 24.30
CA ALA A 209 13.82 -4.13 22.99
C ALA A 209 14.48 -5.49 22.68
N ILE A 210 15.79 -5.58 22.85
CA ILE A 210 16.58 -6.78 22.59
C ILE A 210 16.08 -7.94 23.45
N ASN A 211 15.95 -7.75 24.77
CA ASN A 211 15.47 -8.79 25.68
C ASN A 211 14.07 -9.27 25.31
N SER A 212 13.14 -8.34 25.05
CA SER A 212 11.77 -8.69 24.68
C SER A 212 11.69 -9.49 23.38
N ILE A 213 12.50 -9.17 22.38
CA ILE A 213 12.52 -9.91 21.11
C ILE A 213 13.13 -11.31 21.31
N MET A 214 14.18 -11.43 22.11
CA MET A 214 14.82 -12.73 22.39
C MET A 214 13.95 -13.64 23.26
N GLU A 215 13.20 -13.09 24.23
CA GLU A 215 12.27 -13.84 25.08
C GLU A 215 11.09 -14.43 24.28
N ASN A 216 10.58 -13.70 23.28
CA ASN A 216 9.49 -14.18 22.42
C ASN A 216 9.91 -15.29 21.45
N LYS A 217 11.20 -15.65 21.42
CA LYS A 217 11.76 -16.71 20.57
C LYS A 217 11.85 -18.07 21.30
N ALA A 218 11.78 -18.06 22.63
CA ALA A 218 11.88 -19.25 23.49
C ALA A 218 10.52 -19.92 23.70
#